data_AF-A0A1J5TYE0-F1
#
_entry.id   AF-A0A1J5TYE0-F1
#
_cell.length_a   1.000
_cell.length_b   1.000
_cell.length_c   1.000
_cell.angle_alpha   90.00
_cell.angle_beta   90.00
_cell.angle_gamma   90.00
#
_symmetry.space_group_name_H-M   'P 1'
#
loop_
_entity.id
_entity.type
_entity.pdbx_description
1 polymer ?
#
loop_
_entity_poly.entity_id
_entity_poly.type
_entity_poly.pdbx_seq_one_letter_code
_entity_poly.pdbx_strand_id
1 'polypeptide(L)'
;MMQSDNVGHPAGFWIRLVAMIIDGILVGIGYSVILFVMLAIEMFALAFVIGFIWALGYHIYFPSSNMMATPGKAILGLKITDDFGSQISAGKAVLRYVGYIINALTLNIGFLIVGFTDNKRGLHDMVASTRVTYK
;
A
#
# COMPACT_ATOMS: atom_id res chain seq x y z
N MET A 1 1.84 -30.48 -5.88
CA MET A 1 2.35 -29.66 -7.00
C MET A 1 1.18 -29.01 -7.74
N MET A 2 0.41 -28.18 -7.03
CA MET A 2 -0.72 -27.40 -7.55
C MET A 2 -0.59 -26.00 -6.94
N GLN A 3 -0.91 -24.94 -7.70
CA GLN A 3 -0.99 -23.50 -7.31
C GLN A 3 0.05 -22.55 -7.93
N SER A 4 0.29 -22.61 -9.25
CA SER A 4 0.90 -21.47 -9.99
C SER A 4 -0.09 -20.69 -10.85
N ASP A 5 -1.24 -21.27 -11.19
CA ASP A 5 -2.03 -20.76 -12.32
C ASP A 5 -2.88 -19.53 -11.99
N ASN A 6 -3.08 -19.23 -10.70
CA ASN A 6 -3.82 -18.06 -10.23
C ASN A 6 -2.93 -16.88 -9.80
N VAL A 7 -1.61 -17.04 -9.79
CA VAL A 7 -0.68 -16.00 -9.33
C VAL A 7 -0.16 -15.22 -10.54
N GLY A 8 -0.66 -13.99 -10.71
CA GLY A 8 -0.23 -13.11 -11.80
C GLY A 8 1.27 -12.79 -11.77
N HIS A 9 1.80 -12.28 -12.89
CA HIS A 9 3.22 -11.92 -13.00
C HIS A 9 3.59 -10.87 -11.94
N PRO A 10 4.70 -11.03 -11.19
CA PRO A 10 5.16 -10.04 -10.21
C PRO A 10 5.37 -8.66 -10.85
N ALA A 11 4.89 -7.61 -10.17
CA ALA A 11 5.04 -6.24 -10.62
C ALA A 11 6.42 -5.68 -10.20
N GLY A 12 7.14 -5.11 -11.16
CA GLY A 12 8.47 -4.54 -10.93
C GLY A 12 8.47 -3.26 -10.09
N PHE A 13 9.67 -2.79 -9.75
CA PHE A 13 9.85 -1.58 -8.94
C PHE A 13 9.22 -0.32 -9.57
N TRP A 14 9.48 -0.04 -10.85
CA TRP A 14 9.07 1.22 -11.49
C TRP A 14 7.56 1.42 -11.56
N ILE A 15 6.79 0.40 -11.98
CA ILE A 15 5.32 0.51 -12.02
C ILE A 15 4.74 0.71 -10.61
N ARG A 16 5.36 0.08 -9.60
CA ARG A 16 4.99 0.27 -8.20
C ARG A 16 5.34 1.66 -7.70
N LEU A 17 6.45 2.25 -8.15
CA LEU A 17 6.82 3.63 -7.85
C LEU A 17 5.79 4.61 -8.40
N VAL A 18 5.39 4.45 -9.67
CA VAL A 18 4.32 5.25 -10.26
C VAL A 18 3.01 5.08 -9.48
N ALA A 19 2.67 3.84 -9.09
CA ALA A 19 1.49 3.58 -8.26
C ALA A 19 1.54 4.33 -6.93
N MET A 20 2.71 4.37 -6.27
CA MET A 20 2.91 5.08 -5.00
C MET A 20 2.79 6.60 -5.16
N ILE A 21 3.24 7.16 -6.27
CA ILE A 21 3.06 8.59 -6.57
C ILE A 21 1.57 8.90 -6.70
N ILE A 22 0.82 8.09 -7.46
CA ILE A 22 -0.63 8.26 -7.62
C ILE A 22 -1.34 8.12 -6.26
N ASP A 23 -1.04 7.07 -5.50
CA ASP A 23 -1.59 6.86 -4.16
C ASP A 23 -1.25 8.03 -3.22
N GLY A 24 -0.03 8.56 -3.29
CA GLY A 24 0.40 9.72 -2.50
C GLY A 24 -0.38 10.98 -2.82
N ILE A 25 -0.67 11.23 -4.10
CA ILE A 25 -1.53 12.36 -4.53
C ILE A 25 -2.95 12.16 -4.00
N LEU A 26 -3.54 10.97 -4.16
CA LEU A 26 -4.91 10.68 -3.72
C LEU A 26 -5.08 10.82 -2.21
N VAL A 27 -4.15 10.24 -1.44
CA VAL A 27 -4.14 10.37 0.03
C VAL A 27 -3.88 11.82 0.44
N GLY A 28 -2.97 12.51 -0.24
CA GLY A 28 -2.61 13.91 0.02
C GLY A 28 -3.76 14.88 -0.22
N ILE A 29 -4.58 14.67 -1.25
CA ILE A 29 -5.80 15.46 -1.47
C ILE A 29 -6.75 15.28 -0.28
N GLY A 30 -7.02 14.04 0.15
CA GLY A 30 -7.87 13.80 1.32
C GLY A 30 -7.32 14.44 2.60
N TYR A 31 -6.00 14.33 2.83
CA TYR A 31 -5.34 14.97 3.95
C TYR A 31 -5.42 16.50 3.90
N SER A 32 -5.30 17.12 2.71
CA SER A 32 -5.39 18.57 2.55
C SER A 32 -6.77 19.12 2.93
N VAL A 33 -7.84 18.38 2.61
CA VAL A 33 -9.22 18.73 3.00
C VAL A 33 -9.38 18.63 4.52
N ILE A 34 -8.89 17.55 5.13
CA ILE A 34 -8.89 17.37 6.59
C ILE A 34 -8.15 18.53 7.26
N LEU A 35 -6.94 18.85 6.77
CA LEU A 35 -6.13 19.93 7.31
C LEU A 35 -6.83 21.29 7.18
N PHE A 36 -7.41 21.59 6.02
CA PHE A 36 -8.14 22.84 5.79
C PHE A 36 -9.30 23.01 6.78
N VAL A 37 -10.13 21.98 6.95
CA VAL A 37 -11.25 22.01 7.90
C VAL A 37 -10.76 22.18 9.33
N MET A 38 -9.73 21.44 9.73
CA MET A 38 -9.19 21.47 11.09
C MET A 38 -8.54 22.82 11.42
N LEU A 39 -7.88 23.45 10.44
CA LEU A 39 -7.34 24.81 10.59
C LEU A 39 -8.46 25.85 10.74
N ALA A 40 -9.55 25.72 9.99
CA ALA A 40 -10.69 26.65 10.07
C ALA A 40 -11.39 26.63 11.44
N ILE A 41 -11.27 25.53 12.19
CA ILE A 41 -11.80 25.37 13.56
C ILE A 41 -10.71 25.42 14.64
N GLU A 42 -9.49 25.84 14.28
CA GLU A 42 -8.33 25.99 15.17
C GLU A 42 -7.88 24.69 15.89
N MET A 43 -8.21 23.51 15.35
CA MET A 43 -7.88 22.20 15.91
C MET A 43 -6.67 21.55 15.23
N PHE A 44 -5.54 22.27 15.13
CA PHE A 44 -4.37 21.83 14.37
C PHE A 44 -3.80 20.47 14.82
N ALA A 45 -3.69 20.23 16.12
CA ALA A 45 -3.19 18.96 16.65
C ALA A 45 -4.06 17.76 16.24
N LEU A 46 -5.38 17.96 16.17
CA LEU A 46 -6.32 16.90 15.78
C LEU A 46 -6.20 16.56 14.28
N ALA A 47 -5.76 17.50 13.44
CA ALA A 47 -5.51 17.26 12.02
C ALA A 47 -4.50 16.13 11.78
N PHE A 48 -3.43 16.05 12.58
CA PHE A 48 -2.43 14.99 12.47
C PHE A 48 -3.01 13.62 12.82
N VAL A 49 -3.81 13.55 13.89
CA VAL A 49 -4.44 12.30 14.33
C VAL A 49 -5.43 11.80 13.29
N ILE A 50 -6.33 12.67 12.82
CA ILE A 50 -7.32 12.31 11.81
C ILE A 50 -6.64 11.99 10.48
N GLY A 51 -5.62 12.74 10.09
CA GLY A 51 -4.82 12.46 8.89
C GLY A 51 -4.11 11.11 8.94
N PHE A 52 -3.57 10.74 10.10
CA PHE A 52 -2.99 9.42 10.31
C PHE A 52 -4.05 8.32 10.17
N ILE A 53 -5.21 8.48 10.81
CA ILE A 53 -6.33 7.53 10.70
C ILE A 53 -6.81 7.40 9.25
N TRP A 54 -6.88 8.52 8.52
CA TRP A 54 -7.24 8.56 7.09
C TRP A 54 -6.25 7.75 6.24
N ALA A 55 -4.95 8.02 6.38
CA ALA A 55 -3.91 7.31 5.64
C ALA A 55 -3.88 5.81 5.98
N LEU A 56 -4.04 5.47 7.26
CA LEU A 56 -4.11 4.10 7.74
C LEU A 56 -5.34 3.36 7.17
N GLY A 57 -6.52 3.99 7.26
CA GLY A 57 -7.76 3.46 6.71
C GLY A 57 -7.66 3.19 5.21
N TYR A 58 -7.08 4.13 4.45
CA TYR A 58 -6.84 3.95 3.01
C TYR A 58 -5.98 2.71 2.71
N HIS A 59 -4.86 2.55 3.42
CA HIS A 59 -3.92 1.46 3.15
C HIS A 59 -4.36 0.09 3.70
N ILE A 60 -5.32 0.06 4.62
CA ILE A 60 -5.92 -1.20 5.11
C ILE A 60 -7.11 -1.56 4.23
N TYR A 61 -8.10 -0.67 4.13
CA TYR A 61 -9.40 -0.95 3.54
C TYR A 61 -9.29 -1.40 2.09
N PHE A 62 -8.60 -0.63 1.25
CA PHE A 62 -8.56 -0.90 -0.19
C PHE A 62 -7.87 -2.24 -0.52
N PRO A 63 -6.66 -2.54 -0.01
CA PRO A 63 -6.04 -3.85 -0.22
C PRO A 63 -6.83 -5.03 0.34
N SER A 64 -7.55 -4.85 1.46
CA SER A 64 -8.37 -5.91 2.05
C SER A 64 -9.80 -5.99 1.53
N SER A 65 -10.17 -5.15 0.56
CA SER A 65 -11.49 -5.16 -0.08
C SER A 65 -11.47 -5.96 -1.39
N ASN A 66 -12.64 -6.08 -2.03
CA ASN A 66 -12.77 -6.68 -3.37
C ASN A 66 -11.92 -5.97 -4.45
N MET A 67 -11.43 -4.76 -4.18
CA MET A 67 -10.50 -4.07 -5.07
C MET A 67 -9.13 -4.77 -5.13
N MET A 68 -8.73 -5.43 -4.04
CA MET A 68 -7.44 -6.11 -3.88
C MET A 68 -6.26 -5.24 -4.31
N ALA A 69 -6.36 -3.92 -4.17
CA ALA A 69 -5.37 -2.97 -4.64
C ALA A 69 -5.65 -1.64 -3.96
N THR A 70 -4.64 -0.80 -3.78
CA THR A 70 -4.88 0.63 -3.54
C THR A 70 -5.36 1.27 -4.85
N PRO A 71 -6.18 2.33 -4.82
CA PRO A 71 -6.66 2.99 -6.04
C PRO A 71 -5.56 3.29 -7.08
N GLY A 72 -4.39 3.81 -6.68
CA GLY A 72 -3.27 4.05 -7.59
C GLY A 72 -2.72 2.78 -8.24
N LYS A 73 -2.65 1.68 -7.48
CA LYS A 73 -2.29 0.35 -8.01
C LYS A 73 -3.38 -0.21 -8.93
N ALA A 74 -4.65 0.00 -8.58
CA ALA A 74 -5.78 -0.48 -9.35
C ALA A 74 -5.84 0.18 -10.74
N ILE A 75 -5.55 1.49 -10.82
CA ILE A 75 -5.46 2.26 -12.08
C ILE A 75 -4.38 1.68 -13.00
N LEU A 76 -3.25 1.26 -12.45
CA LEU A 76 -2.13 0.67 -13.20
C LEU A 76 -2.29 -0.83 -13.46
N GLY A 77 -3.47 -1.40 -13.21
CA GLY A 77 -3.72 -2.81 -13.46
C GLY A 77 -2.98 -3.75 -12.52
N LEU A 78 -2.70 -3.33 -11.29
CA LEU A 78 -2.03 -4.13 -10.27
C LEU A 78 -3.01 -4.70 -9.24
N LYS A 79 -2.64 -5.83 -8.63
CA LYS A 79 -3.29 -6.47 -7.49
C LYS A 79 -2.29 -6.66 -6.35
N ILE A 80 -2.81 -6.67 -5.14
CA ILE A 80 -2.17 -7.05 -3.90
C ILE A 80 -2.86 -8.32 -3.44
N THR A 81 -2.11 -9.41 -3.40
CA THR A 81 -2.64 -10.73 -3.06
C THR A 81 -1.82 -11.37 -1.97
N ASP A 82 -2.32 -12.46 -1.39
CA ASP A 82 -1.45 -13.39 -0.69
C ASP A 82 -0.62 -14.24 -1.68
N ASP A 83 0.11 -15.21 -1.14
CA ASP A 83 0.93 -16.14 -1.92
C ASP A 83 0.14 -17.04 -2.89
N PHE A 84 -1.18 -17.12 -2.71
CA PHE A 84 -2.09 -17.95 -3.51
C PHE A 84 -2.93 -17.12 -4.51
N GLY A 85 -2.64 -15.82 -4.64
CA GLY A 85 -3.41 -14.92 -5.53
C GLY A 85 -4.75 -14.46 -4.96
N SER A 86 -5.03 -14.77 -3.68
CA SER A 86 -6.30 -14.45 -3.02
C SER A 86 -6.28 -13.08 -2.34
N GLN A 87 -7.47 -12.54 -2.06
CA GLN A 87 -7.66 -11.30 -1.31
C GLN A 87 -7.01 -11.42 0.08
N ILE A 88 -6.28 -10.38 0.48
CA ILE A 88 -5.64 -10.34 1.80
C ILE A 88 -6.66 -9.96 2.88
N SER A 89 -6.51 -10.51 4.08
CA SER A 89 -7.30 -10.09 5.23
C SER A 89 -6.87 -8.69 5.71
N ALA A 90 -7.76 -8.01 6.45
CA ALA A 90 -7.44 -6.73 7.08
C ALA A 90 -6.19 -6.83 7.99
N GLY A 91 -6.01 -7.95 8.70
CA GLY A 91 -4.82 -8.19 9.52
C GLY A 91 -3.52 -8.23 8.71
N LYS A 92 -3.52 -8.88 7.54
CA LYS A 92 -2.37 -8.85 6.62
C LYS A 92 -2.14 -7.43 6.08
N ALA A 93 -3.20 -6.68 5.79
CA ALA A 93 -3.08 -5.30 5.33
C ALA A 93 -2.48 -4.38 6.41
N VAL A 94 -2.86 -4.56 7.69
CA VAL A 94 -2.25 -3.87 8.84
C VAL A 94 -0.77 -4.24 8.96
N LEU A 95 -0.44 -5.53 8.92
CA LEU A 95 0.95 -5.99 9.01
C LEU A 95 1.81 -5.44 7.86
N ARG A 96 1.22 -5.33 6.67
CA ARG A 96 1.84 -4.67 5.52
C ARG A 96 2.07 -3.18 5.75
N TYR A 97 1.13 -2.49 6.39
CA TYR A 97 1.30 -1.08 6.76
C TYR A 97 2.42 -0.87 7.79
N VAL A 98 2.54 -1.76 8.78
CA VAL A 98 3.68 -1.77 9.72
C VAL A 98 5.00 -1.91 8.96
N GLY A 99 5.03 -2.76 7.93
CA GLY A 99 6.16 -2.86 7.02
C GLY A 99 6.53 -1.53 6.32
N TYR A 100 5.56 -0.68 5.98
CA TYR A 100 5.84 0.66 5.44
C TYR A 100 6.49 1.59 6.46
N ILE A 101 6.15 1.47 7.74
CA ILE A 101 6.82 2.22 8.81
C ILE A 101 8.30 1.82 8.89
N ILE A 102 8.60 0.52 8.77
CA ILE A 102 9.97 0.01 8.71
C ILE A 102 10.71 0.54 7.47
N ASN A 103 10.04 0.64 6.32
CA ASN A 103 10.62 1.26 5.12
C ASN A 103 10.93 2.76 5.34
N ALA A 104 10.04 3.49 6.00
CA ALA A 104 10.26 4.91 6.30
C ALA A 104 11.49 5.10 7.23
N LEU A 105 11.63 4.24 8.24
CA LEU A 105 12.79 4.24 9.14
C LEU A 105 14.11 3.88 8.45
N THR A 106 14.06 3.09 7.37
CA THR A 106 15.23 2.73 6.55
C THR A 106 15.46 3.70 5.39
N LEU A 107 14.99 4.96 5.48
CA LEU A 107 15.11 6.00 4.45
C LEU A 107 14.59 5.56 3.06
N ASN A 108 13.52 4.77 3.03
CA ASN A 108 12.91 4.20 1.82
C ASN A 108 13.79 3.18 1.07
N ILE A 109 14.94 2.75 1.62
CA ILE A 109 15.79 1.71 1.02
C ILE A 109 15.02 0.40 0.86
N GLY A 110 14.09 0.09 1.77
CA GLY A 110 13.23 -1.09 1.69
C GLY A 110 12.33 -1.15 0.44
N PHE A 111 12.13 -0.03 -0.27
CA PHE A 111 11.49 -0.03 -1.59
C PHE A 111 12.44 -0.45 -2.72
N LEU A 112 13.74 -0.16 -2.59
CA LEU A 112 14.75 -0.52 -3.60
C LEU A 112 14.98 -2.04 -3.67
N ILE A 113 14.79 -2.74 -2.54
CA ILE A 113 14.91 -4.21 -2.45
C ILE A 113 13.94 -4.93 -3.40
N VAL A 114 12.81 -4.30 -3.77
CA VAL A 114 11.90 -4.81 -4.81
C VAL A 114 12.64 -5.04 -6.14
N GLY A 115 13.61 -4.19 -6.47
CA GLY A 115 14.43 -4.32 -7.68
C GLY A 115 15.34 -5.55 -7.66
N PHE A 116 15.85 -5.91 -6.48
CA PHE A 116 16.89 -6.93 -6.28
C PHE A 116 16.37 -8.30 -5.82
N THR A 117 15.10 -8.41 -5.42
CA THR A 117 14.52 -9.70 -5.01
C THR A 117 13.96 -10.47 -6.21
N ASP A 118 14.19 -11.79 -6.24
CA ASP A 118 13.73 -12.68 -7.32
C ASP A 118 12.21 -12.67 -7.50
N ASN A 119 11.47 -12.48 -6.40
CA ASN A 119 10.01 -12.41 -6.40
C ASN A 119 9.44 -10.98 -6.46
N LYS A 120 10.29 -9.95 -6.65
CA LYS A 120 9.91 -8.52 -6.66
C LYS A 120 9.07 -8.12 -5.43
N ARG A 121 9.40 -8.66 -4.25
CA ARG A 121 8.73 -8.35 -2.98
C ARG A 121 9.45 -7.21 -2.27
N GLY A 122 8.69 -6.25 -1.75
CA GLY A 122 9.25 -5.26 -0.83
C GLY A 122 9.31 -5.83 0.58
N LEU A 123 10.05 -5.19 1.47
CA LEU A 123 10.15 -5.60 2.89
C LEU A 123 8.75 -5.70 3.52
N HIS A 124 7.89 -4.73 3.25
CA HIS A 124 6.50 -4.73 3.72
C HIS A 124 5.66 -5.87 3.16
N ASP A 125 5.96 -6.33 1.94
CA ASP A 125 5.28 -7.49 1.36
C ASP A 125 5.79 -8.81 1.96
N MET A 126 7.09 -8.89 2.29
CA MET A 126 7.71 -10.05 2.96
C MET A 126 7.18 -10.22 4.38
N VAL A 127 7.11 -9.14 5.15
CA VAL A 127 6.58 -9.13 6.53
C VAL A 127 5.12 -9.58 6.56
N ALA A 128 4.33 -9.18 5.56
CA ALA A 128 2.90 -9.50 5.51
C ALA A 128 2.54 -10.77 4.74
N SER A 129 3.53 -11.49 4.18
CA SER A 129 3.31 -12.59 3.23
C SER A 129 2.31 -12.22 2.12
N THR A 130 2.59 -11.10 1.47
CA THR A 130 1.80 -10.58 0.33
C THR A 130 2.67 -10.46 -0.92
N ARG A 131 2.01 -10.26 -2.06
CA ARG A 131 2.64 -10.04 -3.37
C ARG A 131 1.91 -8.92 -4.10
N VAL A 132 2.63 -8.26 -5.00
CA VAL A 132 2.03 -7.32 -5.96
C VAL A 132 2.21 -7.89 -7.36
N THR A 133 1.11 -8.11 -8.06
CA THR A 133 1.08 -8.77 -9.36
C THR A 133 0.27 -7.95 -10.36
N TYR A 134 0.46 -8.20 -11.65
CA TYR A 134 -0.45 -7.69 -12.67
C TYR A 134 -1.81 -8.40 -12.60
N LYS A 135 -2.87 -7.68 -12.99
CA LYS A 135 -4.26 -8.14 -12.96
C LYS A 135 -4.53 -9.33 -13.86
#